data_AF-H8Z991-F1
#
_entry.id   AF-H8Z991-F1
#
_cell.length_a   1.000
_cell.length_b   1.000
_cell.length_c   1.000
_cell.angle_alpha   90.00
_cell.angle_beta   90.00
_cell.angle_gamma   90.00
#
_symmetry.space_group_name_H-M   'P 1'
#
loop_
_entity.id
_entity.type
_entity.pdbx_description
1 polymer ?
#
loop_
_entity_poly.entity_id
_entity_poly.type
_entity_poly.pdbx_seq_one_letter_code
_entity_poly.pdbx_strand_id
1 'polypeptide(L)'
;MADPLEGLLAAYRELEVAKSNYERGMIKEKIRGLEAALKENPISPVQKEQRVSKVIAIEDTQRTIDSVFLLKDTSERELKVEEEYDTARIENITRCNIHIRTAHSAHISHAKDSVLYITAQQIRVYSCSNLTIYAYTATGVFIEDSVEIRVCEYTPDTLPSYENRPIVYSFNAENTI
;
A
#
# COMPACT_ATOMS: atom_id res chain seq x y z
N MET A 1 24.43 -19.10 -52.88
CA MET A 1 23.03 -18.79 -52.53
C MET A 1 23.03 -18.58 -51.03
N ALA A 2 22.63 -17.39 -50.55
CA ALA A 2 22.66 -17.07 -49.13
C ALA A 2 21.66 -17.95 -48.36
N ASP A 3 22.08 -18.46 -47.20
CA ASP A 3 21.30 -19.37 -46.38
C ASP A 3 20.04 -18.65 -45.87
N PRO A 4 18.81 -19.17 -46.12
CA PRO A 4 17.57 -18.55 -45.66
C PRO A 4 17.54 -18.26 -44.15
N LEU A 5 18.31 -19.02 -43.36
CA LEU A 5 18.44 -18.82 -41.92
C LEU A 5 19.21 -17.54 -41.57
N GLU A 6 20.24 -17.18 -42.35
CA GLU A 6 21.04 -15.97 -42.14
C GLU A 6 20.22 -14.71 -42.42
N GLY A 7 19.36 -14.73 -43.43
CA GLY A 7 18.43 -13.63 -43.73
C GLY A 7 17.41 -13.38 -42.61
N LEU A 8 16.89 -14.45 -42.00
CA LEU A 8 15.95 -14.39 -40.88
C LEU A 8 16.61 -13.84 -39.60
N LEU A 9 17.84 -14.25 -39.32
CA LEU A 9 18.61 -13.76 -38.17
C LEU A 9 18.99 -12.28 -38.32
N ALA A 10 19.30 -11.83 -39.53
CA ALA A 10 19.56 -10.41 -39.81
C ALA A 10 18.30 -9.56 -39.55
N ALA A 11 17.13 -9.99 -40.06
CA ALA A 11 15.87 -9.30 -39.85
C ALA A 11 15.46 -9.22 -38.36
N TYR A 12 15.72 -10.29 -37.59
CA TYR A 12 15.44 -10.30 -36.15
C TYR A 12 16.30 -9.30 -35.38
N ARG A 13 17.60 -9.19 -35.71
CA ARG A 13 18.51 -8.20 -35.10
C ARG A 13 18.09 -6.76 -35.44
N GLU A 14 17.70 -6.50 -36.68
CA GLU A 14 17.20 -5.18 -37.08
C GLU A 14 15.94 -4.79 -36.30
N LEU A 15 15.04 -5.75 -36.06
CA LEU A 15 13.81 -5.55 -35.29
C LEU A 15 14.09 -5.27 -33.79
N GLU A 16 15.05 -5.96 -33.17
CA GLU A 16 15.46 -5.66 -31.79
C GLU A 16 16.10 -4.28 -31.66
N VAL A 17 16.95 -3.89 -32.62
CA VAL A 17 17.53 -2.54 -32.66
C VAL A 17 16.45 -1.48 -32.85
N ALA A 18 15.47 -1.71 -33.73
CA ALA A 18 14.34 -0.82 -33.93
C ALA A 18 13.47 -0.67 -32.67
N LYS A 19 13.20 -1.76 -31.95
CA LYS A 19 12.47 -1.74 -30.66
C LYS A 19 13.21 -0.93 -29.59
N SER A 20 14.51 -1.20 -29.41
CA SER A 20 15.36 -0.47 -28.46
C SER A 20 15.43 1.03 -28.80
N ASN A 21 15.51 1.38 -30.09
CA ASN A 21 15.51 2.78 -30.54
C ASN A 21 14.13 3.44 -30.36
N TYR A 22 13.03 2.72 -30.59
CA TYR A 22 11.67 3.23 -30.42
C TYR A 22 11.36 3.56 -28.95
N GLU A 23 11.73 2.68 -28.02
CA GLU A 23 11.53 2.90 -26.58
C GLU A 23 12.42 4.04 -26.06
N ARG A 24 13.70 4.08 -26.45
CA ARG A 24 14.62 5.16 -26.05
C ARG A 24 14.24 6.52 -26.66
N GLY A 25 13.73 6.53 -27.88
CA GLY A 25 13.27 7.75 -28.57
C GLY A 25 12.04 8.34 -27.90
N MET A 26 11.01 7.54 -27.67
CA MET A 26 9.76 8.00 -27.04
C MET A 26 9.94 8.43 -25.58
N ILE A 27 10.81 7.75 -24.82
CA ILE A 27 11.12 8.15 -23.45
C ILE A 27 11.88 9.48 -23.42
N LYS A 28 12.84 9.68 -24.33
CA LYS A 28 13.56 10.97 -24.44
C LYS A 28 12.63 12.12 -24.79
N GLU A 29 11.67 11.92 -25.70
CA GLU A 29 10.69 12.94 -26.04
C GLU A 29 9.76 13.28 -24.86
N LYS A 30 9.30 12.27 -24.11
CA LYS A 30 8.52 12.49 -22.88
C LYS A 30 9.30 13.28 -21.83
N ILE A 31 10.57 12.95 -21.59
CA ILE A 31 11.43 13.69 -20.66
C ILE A 31 11.57 15.14 -21.12
N ARG A 32 11.82 15.38 -22.40
CA ARG A 32 11.96 16.74 -22.96
C ARG A 32 10.66 17.55 -22.83
N GLY A 33 9.50 16.92 -23.01
CA GLY A 33 8.20 17.54 -22.79
C GLY A 33 7.95 17.89 -21.32
N LEU A 34 8.32 17.01 -20.39
CA LEU A 34 8.25 17.28 -18.95
C LEU A 34 9.21 18.39 -18.52
N GLU A 35 10.43 18.42 -19.06
CA GLU A 35 11.40 19.50 -18.81
C GLU A 35 10.92 20.85 -19.35
N ALA A 36 10.28 20.88 -20.52
CA ALA A 36 9.69 22.10 -21.07
C ALA A 36 8.51 22.60 -20.21
N ALA A 37 7.62 21.70 -19.78
CA ALA A 37 6.51 22.03 -18.90
C ALA A 37 6.98 22.55 -17.53
N LEU A 38 8.05 21.97 -16.97
CA LEU A 38 8.68 22.43 -15.72
C LEU A 38 9.40 23.78 -15.85
N LYS A 39 9.79 24.19 -17.07
CA LYS A 39 10.34 25.53 -17.33
C LYS A 39 9.26 26.60 -17.40
N GLU A 40 8.09 26.27 -17.97
CA GLU A 40 6.95 27.19 -18.04
C GLU A 40 6.25 27.34 -16.69
N ASN A 41 6.20 26.27 -15.89
CA ASN A 41 5.67 26.27 -14.52
C ASN A 41 6.74 25.77 -13.55
N PRO A 42 7.70 26.63 -13.14
CA PRO A 42 8.75 26.23 -12.22
C PRO A 42 8.14 25.88 -10.86
N ILE A 43 8.03 24.58 -10.58
CA ILE A 43 7.80 24.10 -9.21
C ILE A 43 9.05 24.49 -8.43
N SER A 44 8.88 25.35 -7.43
CA SER A 44 9.99 25.76 -6.58
C SER A 44 10.63 24.51 -5.96
N PRO A 45 11.96 24.34 -6.04
CA PRO A 45 12.62 23.19 -5.45
C PRO A 45 12.27 23.12 -3.97
N VAL A 46 11.77 21.97 -3.53
CA VAL A 46 11.41 21.74 -2.13
C VAL A 46 12.69 21.88 -1.30
N GLN A 47 12.89 23.07 -0.73
CA GLN A 47 13.95 23.30 0.23
C GLN A 47 13.64 22.41 1.45
N LYS A 48 14.60 21.55 1.81
CA LYS A 48 14.55 20.78 3.04
C LYS A 48 14.30 21.72 4.21
N GLU A 49 13.30 21.35 5.01
CA GLU A 49 12.98 21.87 6.34
C GLU A 49 12.60 23.36 6.45
N GLN A 50 11.29 23.62 6.39
CA GLN A 50 10.69 24.75 7.11
C GLN A 50 9.48 24.26 7.91
N ARG A 51 9.57 24.33 9.24
CA ARG A 51 8.39 24.37 10.11
C ARG A 51 7.68 25.68 9.81
N VAL A 52 6.50 25.63 9.19
CA VAL A 52 5.67 26.83 9.00
C VAL A 52 4.42 26.72 9.85
N SER A 53 4.39 27.58 10.86
CA SER A 53 3.21 27.90 11.66
C SER A 53 2.23 28.73 10.82
N LYS A 54 0.97 28.27 10.78
CA LYS A 54 -0.27 29.05 10.60
C LYS A 54 -0.34 30.04 9.42
N VAL A 55 -1.12 29.66 8.39
CA VAL A 55 -1.81 30.62 7.50
C VAL A 55 -3.31 30.55 7.79
N ILE A 56 -3.89 31.72 8.00
CA ILE A 56 -5.29 31.98 8.36
C ILE A 56 -6.09 32.19 7.07
N ALA A 57 -7.15 31.39 6.93
CA ALA A 57 -8.33 31.51 6.05
C ALA A 57 -8.13 31.47 4.52
N ILE A 58 -8.53 30.35 3.91
CA ILE A 58 -9.22 30.28 2.61
C ILE A 58 -10.33 29.21 2.73
N GLU A 59 -11.54 29.63 2.36
CA GLU A 59 -12.87 29.02 2.27
C GLU A 59 -13.01 27.47 2.26
N ASP A 60 -13.92 26.99 3.13
CA ASP A 60 -14.81 25.81 3.04
C ASP A 60 -14.43 24.66 2.10
N THR A 61 -13.29 24.03 2.36
CA THR A 61 -13.20 22.57 2.26
C THR A 61 -12.50 22.08 3.52
N GLN A 62 -13.25 21.42 4.41
CA GLN A 62 -12.68 20.60 5.48
C GLN A 62 -11.78 19.53 4.82
N ARG A 63 -10.52 19.87 4.57
CA ARG A 63 -9.46 18.88 4.51
C ARG A 63 -9.20 18.45 5.95
N THR A 64 -10.03 17.54 6.46
CA THR A 64 -9.64 16.70 7.59
C THR A 64 -8.39 15.98 7.12
N ILE A 65 -7.23 16.37 7.65
CA ILE A 65 -6.00 15.63 7.41
C ILE A 65 -6.15 14.38 8.26
N ASP A 66 -6.64 13.30 7.67
CA ASP A 66 -6.72 12.00 8.34
C ASP A 66 -5.32 11.64 8.85
N SER A 67 -5.20 11.38 10.14
CA SER A 67 -3.97 10.90 10.76
C SER A 67 -3.71 9.47 10.33
N VAL A 68 -2.57 9.22 9.68
CA VAL A 68 -2.22 7.90 9.14
C VAL A 68 -1.00 7.35 9.87
N PHE A 69 -1.15 6.18 10.49
CA PHE A 69 -0.01 5.39 10.95
C PHE A 69 0.55 4.56 9.78
N LEU A 70 1.84 4.71 9.49
CA LEU A 70 2.52 3.94 8.46
C LEU A 70 3.63 3.07 9.08
N LEU A 71 3.50 1.75 8.96
CA LEU A 71 4.56 0.79 9.26
C LEU A 71 4.92 0.03 7.98
N LYS A 72 6.18 0.12 7.59
CA LYS A 72 6.66 -0.48 6.34
C LYS A 72 8.01 -1.17 6.50
N ASP A 73 8.24 -2.22 5.72
CA ASP A 73 9.54 -2.89 5.55
C ASP A 73 10.19 -3.28 6.89
N THR A 74 9.38 -3.83 7.80
CA THR A 74 9.78 -4.13 9.19
C THR A 74 9.76 -5.63 9.44
N SER A 75 10.73 -6.17 10.18
CA SER A 75 10.79 -7.59 10.51
C SER A 75 11.15 -7.84 11.97
N GLU A 76 10.72 -8.98 12.51
CA GLU A 76 11.10 -9.49 13.85
C GLU A 76 10.91 -8.46 14.97
N ARG A 77 9.73 -7.82 14.99
CA ARG A 77 9.48 -6.69 15.89
C ARG A 77 8.19 -6.84 16.66
N GLU A 78 8.25 -6.49 17.95
CA GLU A 78 7.08 -6.23 18.77
C GLU A 78 6.84 -4.71 18.84
N LEU A 79 5.60 -4.30 18.57
CA LEU A 79 5.21 -2.89 18.57
C LEU A 79 3.83 -2.73 19.18
N LYS A 80 3.73 -1.81 20.14
CA LYS A 80 2.46 -1.35 20.69
C LYS A 80 2.30 0.14 20.40
N VAL A 81 1.25 0.48 19.66
CA VAL A 81 0.91 1.87 19.33
C VAL A 81 -0.25 2.30 20.22
N GLU A 82 0.01 3.26 21.11
CA GLU A 82 -0.97 3.74 22.08
C GLU A 82 -1.71 5.01 21.61
N GLU A 83 -1.15 5.73 20.63
CA GLU A 83 -1.84 6.83 19.95
C GLU A 83 -2.93 6.31 19.02
N GLU A 84 -4.08 6.99 19.01
CA GLU A 84 -5.19 6.70 18.12
C GLU A 84 -5.01 7.47 16.80
N TYR A 85 -4.80 6.72 15.72
CA TYR A 85 -4.74 7.24 14.35
C TYR A 85 -6.08 7.02 13.65
N ASP A 86 -6.44 7.84 12.67
CA ASP A 86 -7.66 7.65 11.89
C ASP A 86 -7.58 6.36 11.08
N THR A 87 -6.42 6.14 10.44
CA THR A 87 -6.15 4.94 9.65
C THR A 87 -4.75 4.39 9.89
N ALA A 88 -4.57 3.10 9.62
CA ALA A 88 -3.27 2.45 9.62
C ALA A 88 -2.97 1.79 8.27
N ARG A 89 -1.71 1.90 7.84
CA ARG A 89 -1.14 1.18 6.70
C ARG A 89 0.06 0.36 7.19
N ILE A 90 -0.08 -0.95 7.11
CA ILE A 90 0.94 -1.91 7.52
C ILE A 90 1.35 -2.70 6.28
N GLU A 91 2.57 -2.49 5.81
CA GLU A 91 3.02 -2.98 4.51
C GLU A 91 4.35 -3.71 4.61
N ASN A 92 4.46 -4.87 3.96
CA ASN A 92 5.72 -5.63 3.86
C ASN A 92 6.37 -5.88 5.25
N ILE A 93 5.60 -6.48 6.16
CA ILE A 93 6.08 -6.86 7.49
C ILE A 93 6.25 -8.38 7.61
N THR A 94 7.22 -8.83 8.40
CA THR A 94 7.46 -10.28 8.59
C THR A 94 7.81 -10.62 10.03
N ARG A 95 7.19 -11.65 10.59
CA ARG A 95 7.45 -12.12 11.98
C ARG A 95 7.29 -11.00 13.02
N CYS A 96 6.27 -10.18 12.86
CA CYS A 96 5.96 -9.08 13.78
C CYS A 96 4.80 -9.42 14.71
N ASN A 97 4.83 -8.83 15.90
CA ASN A 97 3.72 -8.79 16.85
C ASN A 97 3.29 -7.34 17.05
N ILE A 98 2.11 -6.95 16.53
CA ILE A 98 1.71 -5.53 16.48
C ILE A 98 0.36 -5.35 17.15
N HIS A 99 0.31 -4.38 18.06
CA HIS A 99 -0.93 -3.88 18.67
C HIS A 99 -1.22 -2.49 18.14
N ILE A 100 -2.37 -2.32 17.51
CA ILE A 100 -2.78 -1.04 16.94
C ILE A 100 -4.27 -0.78 17.11
N ARG A 101 -4.58 0.48 17.36
CA ARG A 101 -5.94 1.01 17.42
C ARG A 101 -6.08 2.14 16.42
N THR A 102 -7.13 2.08 15.61
CA THR A 102 -7.50 3.17 14.70
C THR A 102 -8.98 3.52 14.81
N ALA A 103 -9.30 4.77 14.49
CA ALA A 103 -10.67 5.26 14.54
C ALA A 103 -11.53 4.68 13.41
N HIS A 104 -10.95 4.45 12.22
CA HIS A 104 -11.69 4.06 11.01
C HIS A 104 -11.20 2.75 10.40
N SER A 105 -9.99 2.70 9.83
CA SER A 105 -9.57 1.52 9.08
C SER A 105 -8.14 1.08 9.37
N ALA A 106 -7.88 -0.19 9.08
CA ALA A 106 -6.54 -0.75 9.03
C ALA A 106 -6.35 -1.49 7.71
N HIS A 107 -5.33 -1.09 6.95
CA HIS A 107 -4.93 -1.69 5.68
C HIS A 107 -3.63 -2.46 5.88
N ILE A 108 -3.68 -3.76 5.61
CA ILE A 108 -2.56 -4.68 5.84
C ILE A 108 -2.24 -5.33 4.50
N SER A 109 -1.00 -5.16 4.04
CA SER A 109 -0.57 -5.75 2.77
C SER A 109 0.81 -6.38 2.84
N HIS A 110 1.00 -7.47 2.10
CA HIS A 110 2.30 -8.15 1.99
C HIS A 110 2.89 -8.54 3.36
N ALA A 111 2.02 -8.78 4.34
CA ALA A 111 2.42 -9.17 5.68
C ALA A 111 2.52 -10.69 5.78
N LYS A 112 3.54 -11.18 6.48
CA LYS A 112 3.82 -12.62 6.59
C LYS A 112 4.19 -13.07 8.02
N ASP A 113 3.76 -14.27 8.39
CA ASP A 113 4.17 -14.96 9.63
C ASP A 113 4.02 -14.09 10.89
N SER A 114 2.96 -13.28 10.96
CA SER A 114 2.80 -12.22 11.97
C SER A 114 1.51 -12.36 12.77
N VAL A 115 1.52 -11.80 13.98
CA VAL A 115 0.37 -11.74 14.88
C VAL A 115 -0.02 -10.28 15.07
N LEU A 116 -1.29 -9.96 14.81
CA LEU A 116 -1.79 -8.59 14.79
C LEU A 116 -2.99 -8.47 15.72
N TYR A 117 -2.95 -7.51 16.64
CA TYR A 117 -4.05 -7.14 17.53
C TYR A 117 -4.57 -5.78 17.06
N ILE A 118 -5.73 -5.79 16.39
CA ILE A 118 -6.23 -4.63 15.64
C ILE A 118 -7.62 -4.26 16.12
N THR A 119 -7.76 -2.99 16.51
CA THR A 119 -9.07 -2.35 16.74
C THR A 119 -9.29 -1.32 15.63
N ALA A 120 -10.28 -1.52 14.77
CA ALA A 120 -10.61 -0.60 13.67
C ALA A 120 -12.04 -0.87 13.15
N GLN A 121 -12.78 0.15 12.68
CA GLN A 121 -14.13 -0.08 12.13
C GLN A 121 -14.13 -1.01 10.91
N GLN A 122 -13.08 -0.95 10.08
CA GLN A 122 -12.86 -1.85 8.94
C GLN A 122 -11.42 -2.35 8.90
N ILE A 123 -11.21 -3.65 8.71
CA ILE A 123 -9.87 -4.23 8.51
C ILE A 123 -9.80 -4.82 7.09
N ARG A 124 -8.79 -4.43 6.32
CA ARG A 124 -8.53 -4.96 4.97
C ARG A 124 -7.18 -5.65 4.93
N VAL A 125 -7.18 -6.89 4.43
CA VAL A 125 -6.03 -7.77 4.33
C VAL A 125 -5.83 -8.13 2.87
N TYR A 126 -4.67 -7.80 2.31
CA TYR A 126 -4.38 -7.98 0.89
C TYR A 126 -3.01 -8.62 0.66
N SER A 127 -2.90 -9.63 -0.20
CA SER A 127 -1.60 -10.27 -0.53
C SER A 127 -0.78 -10.70 0.70
N CYS A 128 -1.45 -11.21 1.74
CA CYS A 128 -0.82 -11.63 3.00
C CYS A 128 -0.73 -13.15 3.12
N SER A 129 0.16 -13.64 3.99
CA SER A 129 0.30 -15.08 4.24
C SER A 129 0.56 -15.41 5.70
N ASN A 130 -0.07 -16.49 6.20
CA ASN A 130 0.14 -17.02 7.55
C ASN A 130 0.04 -15.93 8.64
N LEU A 131 -1.14 -15.30 8.74
CA LEU A 131 -1.41 -14.26 9.74
C LEU A 131 -2.40 -14.75 10.78
N THR A 132 -2.21 -14.29 12.02
CA THR A 132 -3.23 -14.39 13.07
C THR A 132 -3.66 -12.97 13.46
N ILE A 133 -4.92 -12.63 13.22
CA ILE A 133 -5.47 -11.31 13.46
C ILE A 133 -6.51 -11.42 14.58
N TYR A 134 -6.17 -10.87 15.74
CA TYR A 134 -7.11 -10.62 16.83
C TYR A 134 -7.82 -9.30 16.54
N ALA A 135 -9.08 -9.38 16.11
CA ALA A 135 -9.83 -8.25 15.57
C ALA A 135 -10.95 -7.78 16.50
N TYR A 136 -11.01 -6.46 16.71
CA TYR A 136 -12.20 -5.75 17.18
C TYR A 136 -12.66 -4.79 16.08
N THR A 137 -13.81 -5.04 15.46
CA THR A 137 -14.23 -4.30 14.26
C THR A 137 -15.73 -4.09 14.17
N ALA A 138 -16.17 -2.98 13.55
CA ALA A 138 -17.58 -2.65 13.39
C ALA A 138 -18.19 -3.31 12.14
N THR A 139 -17.42 -3.39 11.06
CA THR A 139 -17.91 -3.81 9.73
C THR A 139 -17.41 -5.18 9.32
N GLY A 140 -16.25 -5.60 9.80
CA GLY A 140 -15.65 -6.89 9.51
C GLY A 140 -14.24 -6.81 8.97
N VAL A 141 -13.71 -7.99 8.65
CA VAL A 141 -12.38 -8.21 8.08
C VAL A 141 -12.55 -8.68 6.64
N PHE A 142 -11.94 -7.95 5.70
CA PHE A 142 -12.02 -8.20 4.26
C PHE A 142 -10.68 -8.76 3.80
N ILE A 143 -10.68 -9.98 3.26
CA ILE A 143 -9.47 -10.74 2.91
C ILE A 143 -9.44 -10.97 1.40
N GLU A 144 -8.39 -10.52 0.75
CA GLU A 144 -8.17 -10.61 -0.69
C GLU A 144 -6.74 -11.08 -0.99
N ASP A 145 -6.58 -11.94 -2.00
CA ASP A 145 -5.32 -12.53 -2.44
C ASP A 145 -4.41 -13.04 -1.31
N SER A 146 -4.99 -13.54 -0.23
CA SER A 146 -4.27 -13.87 0.99
C SER A 146 -4.48 -15.31 1.43
N VAL A 147 -3.44 -15.96 1.94
CA VAL A 147 -3.48 -17.39 2.32
C VAL A 147 -3.23 -17.57 3.81
N GLU A 148 -3.87 -18.58 4.41
CA GLU A 148 -3.67 -18.94 5.82
C GLU A 148 -3.90 -17.76 6.80
N ILE A 149 -5.00 -17.03 6.61
CA ILE A 149 -5.39 -15.93 7.50
C ILE A 149 -6.37 -16.45 8.55
N ARG A 150 -6.00 -16.33 9.82
CA ARG A 150 -6.87 -16.65 10.96
C ARG A 150 -7.35 -15.36 11.60
N VAL A 151 -8.66 -15.21 11.73
CA VAL A 151 -9.28 -14.08 12.43
C VAL A 151 -9.90 -14.60 13.73
N CYS A 152 -9.49 -14.01 14.84
CA CYS A 152 -9.95 -14.34 16.18
C CYS A 152 -10.62 -13.10 16.79
N GLU A 153 -11.59 -13.34 17.67
CA GLU A 153 -12.19 -12.25 18.44
C GLU A 153 -11.13 -11.64 19.39
N TYR A 154 -11.19 -10.32 19.54
CA TYR A 154 -10.35 -9.56 20.45
C TYR A 154 -11.22 -8.67 21.32
N THR A 155 -10.83 -8.45 22.57
CA THR A 155 -11.44 -7.45 23.45
C THR A 155 -10.36 -6.47 23.88
N PRO A 156 -10.35 -5.23 23.37
CA PRO A 156 -9.37 -4.23 23.78
C PRO A 156 -9.65 -3.74 25.20
N ASP A 157 -8.60 -3.31 25.91
CA ASP A 157 -8.69 -2.74 27.26
C ASP A 157 -9.64 -1.54 27.31
N THR A 158 -9.63 -0.72 26.26
CA THR A 158 -10.52 0.43 26.10
C THR A 158 -11.49 0.16 24.95
N LEU A 159 -12.77 -0.05 25.26
CA LEU A 159 -13.78 -0.36 24.25
C LEU A 159 -14.09 0.84 23.34
N PRO A 160 -14.11 0.64 22.01
CA PRO A 160 -14.66 1.63 21.06
C PRO A 160 -16.16 1.86 21.26
N SER A 161 -16.70 2.92 20.64
CA SER A 161 -18.13 3.26 20.69
C SER A 161 -19.05 2.34 19.87
N TYR A 162 -18.49 1.31 19.23
CA TYR A 162 -19.21 0.36 18.39
C TYR A 162 -19.05 -1.07 18.91
N GLU A 163 -20.05 -1.91 18.64
CA GLU A 163 -20.04 -3.33 18.98
C GLU A 163 -19.04 -4.10 18.11
N ASN A 164 -18.45 -5.15 18.68
CA ASN A 164 -17.56 -6.02 17.92
C ASN A 164 -18.35 -6.92 16.96
N ARG A 165 -17.92 -6.94 15.70
CA ARG A 165 -18.45 -7.75 14.60
C ARG A 165 -17.29 -8.31 13.77
N PRO A 166 -16.53 -9.30 14.27
CA PRO A 166 -15.39 -9.89 13.56
C PRO A 166 -15.81 -10.85 12.44
N ILE A 167 -16.76 -10.43 11.60
CA ILE A 167 -17.23 -11.17 10.43
C ILE A 167 -16.12 -11.15 9.38
N VAL A 168 -15.83 -12.32 8.80
CA VAL A 168 -14.81 -12.48 7.77
C VAL A 168 -15.45 -12.56 6.39
N TYR A 169 -15.01 -11.70 5.48
CA TYR A 169 -15.35 -11.75 4.06
C TYR A 169 -14.08 -12.13 3.28
N SER A 170 -14.10 -13.28 2.61
CA SER A 170 -13.00 -13.73 1.75
C SER A 170 -13.35 -13.57 0.28
N PHE A 171 -12.47 -12.92 -0.47
CA PHE A 171 -12.57 -12.67 -1.90
C PHE A 171 -11.48 -13.40 -2.68
N ASN A 172 -10.81 -14.38 -2.05
CA ASN A 172 -9.83 -15.19 -2.73
C ASN A 172 -10.51 -16.00 -3.84
N ALA A 173 -9.90 -16.02 -5.03
CA ALA A 173 -10.35 -16.91 -6.09
C ALA A 173 -10.14 -18.37 -5.63
N GLU A 174 -11.21 -19.10 -5.37
CA GLU A 174 -11.14 -20.56 -5.30
C GLU A 174 -10.86 -21.07 -6.71
N ASN A 175 -9.60 -21.44 -6.98
CA ASN A 175 -9.27 -22.18 -8.19
C ASN A 175 -9.91 -23.57 -8.09
N THR A 176 -11.16 -23.71 -8.54
CA THR A 176 -11.69 -25.01 -8.96
C THR A 176 -10.95 -25.42 -10.23
N ILE A 177 -10.00 -26.36 -10.07
CA ILE A 177 -9.38 -27.12 -11.18
C ILE A 177 -10.36 -28.22 -11.60
#